data_AF-A0A4V2A5J5-F1
#
_entry.id   AF-A0A4V2A5J5-F1
#
_cell.length_a   1.000
_cell.length_b   1.000
_cell.length_c   1.000
_cell.angle_alpha   90.00
_cell.angle_beta   90.00
_cell.angle_gamma   90.00
#
_symmetry.space_group_name_H-M   'P 1'
#
loop_
_entity.id
_entity.type
_entity.pdbx_description
1 polymer ?
#
loop_
_entity_poly.entity_id
_entity_poly.type
_entity_poly.pdbx_seq_one_letter_code
_entity_poly.pdbx_strand_id
1 'polypeptide(L)'
;MDHTEQLNPENQAYPSAGVTEQVSYPPKYSKHAEQPSNIWLKSATSLVLYLVIGYYIFKSFNMLLLITAIVVFHELGHFMAMKAFRYKDLGIFFIPLLGAYVSGTKREVSQRESAIILLAGPLPGMIIGFVLYYFYLQDPQLHLGGIPFYTISISLIFLNLVNLLPVYPLDGGQLLNRVFLDESGLVSRFFVLLSIAAMTWFALYGMGTPVYPLLIFPAMMLFRLFGDGKLNTIEKRIEDAGFNLDTSYEELPDEDYWKIRQILVTEYAPLKDLGQGSPLEFHQKEEKIVSTIESLLHRNLMQDLSWAGKGLILLLWVAALASPWLSGMDLSFFDRFGF
;
A
#
# COMPACT_ATOMS: atom_id res chain seq x y z
N MET A 1 -73.10 -46.67 -47.74
CA MET A 1 -73.08 -45.63 -46.68
C MET A 1 -71.67 -45.71 -46.10
N ASP A 2 -70.64 -45.31 -46.83
CA ASP A 2 -70.33 -43.93 -47.26
C ASP A 2 -70.21 -43.00 -46.05
N HIS A 3 -68.97 -42.73 -45.63
CA HIS A 3 -68.40 -41.38 -45.73
C HIS A 3 -66.91 -41.41 -45.36
N THR A 4 -66.10 -41.07 -46.35
CA THR A 4 -64.68 -40.73 -46.28
C THR A 4 -64.55 -39.34 -45.65
N GLU A 5 -63.79 -39.18 -44.56
CA GLU A 5 -63.48 -37.86 -43.99
C GLU A 5 -61.98 -37.58 -44.07
N GLN A 6 -61.70 -36.34 -44.48
CA GLN A 6 -60.50 -35.90 -45.18
C GLN A 6 -59.32 -35.62 -44.24
N LEU A 7 -58.12 -35.97 -44.69
CA LEU A 7 -56.84 -35.59 -44.10
C LEU A 7 -56.66 -34.06 -44.15
N ASN A 8 -56.56 -33.41 -42.98
CA ASN A 8 -56.15 -32.01 -42.86
C ASN A 8 -54.66 -31.96 -42.44
N PRO A 9 -53.74 -31.41 -43.25
CA PRO A 9 -52.30 -31.43 -42.98
C PRO A 9 -51.82 -30.08 -42.43
N GLU A 10 -52.22 -29.68 -41.22
CA GLU A 10 -51.65 -28.51 -40.53
C GLU A 10 -51.54 -28.75 -39.04
N ASN A 11 -50.55 -29.55 -38.63
CA ASN A 11 -50.02 -29.52 -37.28
C ASN A 11 -48.57 -30.02 -37.25
N GLN A 12 -47.69 -29.29 -37.93
CA GLN A 12 -46.25 -29.32 -37.65
C GLN A 12 -45.91 -28.11 -36.79
N ALA A 13 -46.17 -28.23 -35.48
CA ALA A 13 -45.60 -27.32 -34.51
C ALA A 13 -44.11 -27.64 -34.38
N TYR A 14 -43.28 -26.68 -34.80
CA TYR A 14 -41.85 -26.65 -34.57
C TYR A 14 -41.52 -26.66 -33.06
N PRO A 15 -40.35 -27.14 -32.65
CA PRO A 15 -40.01 -27.34 -31.24
C PRO A 15 -40.06 -26.02 -30.48
N SER A 16 -40.70 -26.03 -29.31
CA SER A 16 -40.63 -24.92 -28.36
C SER A 16 -39.17 -24.56 -28.11
N ALA A 17 -38.83 -23.31 -28.41
CA ALA A 17 -37.56 -22.69 -28.10
C ALA A 17 -37.14 -23.03 -26.68
N GLY A 18 -35.87 -23.42 -26.52
CA GLY A 18 -35.29 -23.87 -25.27
C GLY A 18 -35.64 -22.93 -24.13
N VAL A 19 -36.19 -23.51 -23.06
CA VAL A 19 -36.17 -22.90 -21.74
C VAL A 19 -34.71 -22.73 -21.38
N THR A 20 -34.18 -21.51 -21.52
CA THR A 20 -32.98 -21.12 -20.81
C THR A 20 -33.35 -21.18 -19.33
N GLU A 21 -32.98 -22.27 -18.65
CA GLU A 21 -33.03 -22.34 -17.19
C GLU A 21 -32.27 -21.11 -16.66
N GLN A 22 -33.00 -20.15 -16.11
CA GLN A 22 -32.39 -19.08 -15.32
C GLN A 22 -31.84 -19.73 -14.07
N VAL A 23 -30.55 -20.08 -14.08
CA VAL A 23 -29.83 -20.60 -12.92
C VAL A 23 -29.94 -19.55 -11.80
N SER A 24 -30.71 -19.85 -10.76
CA SER A 24 -30.84 -18.99 -9.59
C SER A 24 -29.61 -19.17 -8.72
N TYR A 25 -28.80 -18.13 -8.60
CA TYR A 25 -27.60 -18.14 -7.76
C TYR A 25 -27.99 -17.92 -6.29
N PRO A 26 -27.41 -18.67 -5.34
CA PRO A 26 -27.53 -18.36 -3.92
C PRO A 26 -26.94 -16.98 -3.59
N PRO A 27 -27.34 -16.37 -2.47
CA PRO A 27 -26.70 -15.14 -2.01
C PRO A 27 -25.19 -15.34 -1.83
N LYS A 28 -24.38 -14.33 -2.12
CA LYS A 28 -22.93 -14.37 -1.89
C LYS A 28 -22.62 -14.54 -0.40
N TYR A 29 -21.41 -15.03 -0.12
CA TYR A 29 -21.00 -15.32 1.25
C TYR A 29 -21.03 -14.05 2.12
N SER A 30 -21.86 -14.06 3.16
CA SER A 30 -21.83 -13.01 4.18
C SER A 30 -20.69 -13.32 5.14
N LYS A 31 -19.68 -12.45 5.19
CA LYS A 31 -18.67 -12.55 6.24
C LYS A 31 -19.38 -12.47 7.59
N HIS A 32 -19.19 -13.49 8.43
CA HIS A 32 -19.33 -13.25 9.87
C HIS A 32 -18.39 -12.11 10.20
N ALA A 33 -18.85 -11.12 10.99
CA ALA A 33 -17.98 -10.06 11.46
C ALA A 33 -16.74 -10.72 12.06
N GLU A 34 -15.60 -10.66 11.36
CA GLU A 34 -14.33 -11.07 11.92
C GLU A 34 -14.25 -10.40 13.28
N GLN A 35 -13.88 -11.14 14.34
CA GLN A 35 -13.62 -10.48 15.61
C GLN A 35 -12.68 -9.33 15.30
N PRO A 36 -13.03 -8.08 15.63
CA PRO A 36 -12.25 -6.94 15.21
C PRO A 36 -10.85 -7.18 15.74
N SER A 37 -9.94 -7.58 14.83
CA SER A 37 -8.56 -7.84 15.22
C SER A 37 -8.11 -6.50 15.77
N ASN A 38 -7.81 -6.45 17.07
CA ASN A 38 -7.68 -5.16 17.73
C ASN A 38 -6.45 -4.47 17.16
N ILE A 39 -6.64 -3.61 16.17
CA ILE A 39 -5.58 -2.94 15.41
C ILE A 39 -4.66 -2.23 16.41
N TRP A 40 -5.24 -1.62 17.44
CA TRP A 40 -4.52 -1.00 18.54
C TRP A 40 -3.64 -1.96 19.34
N LEU A 41 -4.10 -3.20 19.58
CA LEU A 41 -3.28 -4.23 20.21
C LEU A 41 -2.11 -4.63 19.32
N LYS A 42 -2.33 -4.83 18.01
CA LYS A 42 -1.26 -5.12 17.06
C LYS A 42 -0.26 -3.95 16.97
N SER A 43 -0.73 -2.71 16.94
CA SER A 43 0.11 -1.51 17.02
C SER A 43 0.95 -1.50 18.29
N ALA A 44 0.33 -1.70 19.46
CA ALA A 44 1.03 -1.71 20.75
C ALA A 44 2.07 -2.83 20.84
N THR A 45 1.73 -4.05 20.43
CA THR A 45 2.67 -5.19 20.41
C THR A 45 3.84 -4.93 19.47
N SER A 46 3.60 -4.36 18.29
CA SER A 46 4.67 -4.00 17.34
C SER A 46 5.62 -2.92 17.90
N LEU A 47 5.08 -1.92 18.62
CA LEU A 47 5.87 -0.88 19.27
C LEU A 47 6.76 -1.44 20.38
N VAL A 48 6.22 -2.34 21.22
CA VAL A 48 7.01 -3.00 22.27
C VAL A 48 8.16 -3.80 21.66
N LEU A 49 7.89 -4.57 20.61
CA LEU A 49 8.92 -5.34 19.92
C LEU A 49 9.99 -4.44 19.30
N TYR A 50 9.58 -3.34 18.66
CA TYR A 50 10.46 -2.33 18.12
C TYR A 50 11.39 -1.74 19.19
N LEU A 51 10.85 -1.36 20.36
CA LEU A 51 11.63 -0.77 21.45
C LEU A 51 12.60 -1.78 22.06
N VAL A 52 12.16 -3.02 22.29
CA VAL A 52 13.01 -4.07 22.87
C VAL A 52 14.19 -4.36 21.96
N ILE A 53 13.94 -4.62 20.66
CA ILE A 53 15.01 -4.92 19.70
C ILE A 53 15.90 -3.69 19.50
N GLY A 54 15.31 -2.50 19.37
CA GLY A 54 16.04 -1.25 19.22
C GLY A 54 17.00 -0.97 20.38
N TYR A 55 16.59 -1.27 21.62
CA TYR A 55 17.46 -1.07 22.79
C TYR A 55 18.75 -1.90 22.72
N TYR A 56 18.66 -3.15 22.28
CA TYR A 56 19.83 -4.03 22.11
C TYR A 56 20.81 -3.52 21.03
N ILE A 57 20.32 -2.78 20.03
CA ILE A 57 21.15 -2.26 18.92
C ILE A 57 21.76 -0.90 19.26
N PHE A 58 20.92 0.08 19.61
CA PHE A 58 21.39 1.46 19.79
C PHE A 58 22.21 1.65 21.06
N LYS A 59 22.04 0.78 22.07
CA LYS A 59 22.70 0.87 23.38
C LYS A 59 22.61 2.25 24.06
N SER A 60 21.66 3.08 23.60
CA SER A 60 21.38 4.43 24.09
C SER A 60 19.87 4.62 24.11
N PHE A 61 19.31 4.70 25.32
CA PHE A 61 17.88 4.85 25.52
C PHE A 61 17.36 6.20 24.99
N ASN A 62 18.12 7.28 25.20
CA ASN A 62 17.77 8.62 24.73
C ASN A 62 17.70 8.69 23.20
N MET A 63 18.67 8.07 22.50
CA MET A 63 18.67 8.04 21.04
C MET A 63 17.52 7.20 20.49
N LEU A 64 17.26 6.04 21.10
CA LEU A 64 16.12 5.19 20.73
C LEU A 64 14.80 5.95 20.88
N LEU A 65 14.58 6.64 22.01
CA LEU A 65 13.37 7.43 22.24
C LEU A 65 13.26 8.59 21.25
N LEU A 66 14.36 9.27 20.94
CA LEU A 66 14.36 10.35 19.94
C LEU A 66 13.94 9.84 18.56
N ILE A 67 14.59 8.78 18.06
CA ILE A 67 14.26 8.19 16.76
C ILE A 67 12.80 7.70 16.75
N THR A 68 12.37 7.03 17.83
CA THR A 68 10.99 6.57 17.96
C THR A 68 10.01 7.73 17.89
N ALA A 69 10.27 8.83 18.61
CA ALA A 69 9.42 10.01 18.60
C ALA A 69 9.33 10.65 17.21
N ILE A 70 10.44 10.71 16.47
CA ILE A 70 10.47 11.24 15.11
C ILE A 70 9.65 10.35 14.17
N VAL A 71 9.84 9.03 14.23
CA VAL A 71 9.08 8.07 13.41
C VAL A 71 7.58 8.14 13.73
N VAL A 72 7.21 8.15 15.02
CA VAL A 72 5.81 8.31 15.44
C VAL A 72 5.21 9.60 14.91
N PHE A 73 5.95 10.71 15.01
CA PHE A 73 5.47 12.00 14.54
C PHE A 73 5.28 12.02 13.02
N HIS A 74 6.22 11.43 12.28
CA HIS A 74 6.14 11.24 10.84
C HIS A 74 4.91 10.39 10.44
N GLU A 75 4.74 9.21 11.02
CA GLU A 75 3.57 8.36 10.74
C GLU A 75 2.26 9.01 11.16
N LEU A 76 2.25 9.81 12.24
CA LEU A 76 1.06 10.55 12.65
C LEU A 76 0.62 11.55 11.57
N GLY A 77 1.58 12.15 10.85
CA GLY A 77 1.30 13.00 9.69
C GLY A 77 0.53 12.25 8.59
N HIS A 78 1.03 11.06 8.21
CA HIS A 78 0.31 10.19 7.27
C HIS A 78 -1.07 9.78 7.79
N PHE A 79 -1.15 9.36 9.06
CA PHE A 79 -2.39 8.93 9.70
C PHE A 79 -3.44 10.05 9.69
N MET A 80 -3.05 11.27 10.06
CA MET A 80 -3.94 12.43 10.07
C MET A 80 -4.44 12.78 8.66
N ALA A 81 -3.57 12.73 7.65
CA ALA A 81 -3.95 12.96 6.27
C ALA A 81 -4.92 11.89 5.76
N MET A 82 -4.62 10.60 6.00
CA MET A 82 -5.52 9.50 5.62
C MET A 82 -6.89 9.62 6.32
N LYS A 83 -6.89 9.98 7.61
CA LYS A 83 -8.13 10.22 8.36
C LYS A 83 -8.94 11.38 7.77
N ALA A 84 -8.28 12.48 7.37
CA ALA A 84 -8.93 13.61 6.71
C ALA A 84 -9.56 13.20 5.36
N PHE A 85 -8.92 12.28 4.62
CA PHE A 85 -9.43 11.72 3.37
C PHE A 85 -10.34 10.49 3.55
N ARG A 86 -10.83 10.24 4.78
CA ARG A 86 -11.83 9.21 5.12
C ARG A 86 -11.39 7.76 4.81
N TYR A 87 -10.10 7.46 4.96
CA TYR A 87 -9.64 6.07 4.98
C TYR A 87 -10.23 5.33 6.18
N LYS A 88 -10.52 4.04 6.00
CA LYS A 88 -11.01 3.13 7.05
C LYS A 88 -9.88 2.25 7.58
N ASP A 89 -10.14 1.57 8.69
CA ASP A 89 -9.23 0.58 9.30
C ASP A 89 -7.81 1.11 9.56
N LEU A 90 -7.73 2.37 9.99
CA LEU A 90 -6.45 3.04 10.20
C LEU A 90 -5.67 2.45 11.38
N GLY A 91 -4.40 2.15 11.16
CA GLY A 91 -3.48 1.66 12.19
C GLY A 91 -2.04 2.03 11.90
N ILE A 92 -1.23 2.19 12.95
CA ILE A 92 0.21 2.43 12.84
C ILE A 92 0.94 1.18 13.30
N PHE A 93 1.85 0.66 12.48
CA PHE A 93 2.58 -0.57 12.79
C PHE A 93 4.08 -0.32 12.76
N PHE A 94 4.79 -0.79 13.78
CA PHE A 94 6.24 -0.61 13.89
C PHE A 94 6.94 -1.85 13.36
N ILE A 95 7.94 -1.64 12.49
CA ILE A 95 8.82 -2.69 12.01
C ILE A 95 10.16 -2.54 12.71
N PRO A 96 10.56 -3.51 13.55
CA PRO A 96 11.83 -3.44 14.29
C PRO A 96 13.00 -3.10 13.36
N LEU A 97 13.82 -2.14 13.79
CA LEU A 97 15.03 -1.67 13.09
C LEU A 97 14.82 -0.90 11.78
N LEU A 98 13.59 -0.84 11.28
CA LEU A 98 13.30 -0.25 9.97
C LEU A 98 12.48 1.03 10.09
N GLY A 99 11.53 1.09 11.02
CA GLY A 99 10.66 2.26 11.20
C GLY A 99 9.24 1.86 11.56
N ALA A 100 8.27 2.56 10.97
CA ALA A 100 6.87 2.25 11.08
C ALA A 100 6.17 2.48 9.74
N TYR A 101 4.90 2.10 9.64
CA TYR A 101 4.05 2.45 8.51
C TYR A 101 2.61 2.61 8.99
N VAL A 102 1.86 3.48 8.31
CA VAL A 102 0.40 3.57 8.46
C VAL A 102 -0.29 2.64 7.47
N SER A 103 -1.19 1.82 8.00
CA SER A 103 -2.16 1.05 7.21
C SER A 103 -3.50 1.76 7.18
N GLY A 104 -4.19 1.67 6.04
CA GLY A 104 -5.55 2.16 5.87
C GLY A 104 -6.14 1.64 4.57
N THR A 105 -7.47 1.55 4.52
CA THR A 105 -8.21 1.07 3.36
C THR A 105 -9.07 2.20 2.79
N LYS A 106 -8.94 2.43 1.47
CA LYS A 106 -9.81 3.29 0.68
C LYS A 106 -9.89 2.71 -0.73
N ARG A 107 -11.08 2.69 -1.31
CA ARG A 107 -11.37 2.08 -2.62
C ARG A 107 -10.82 2.93 -3.75
N GLU A 108 -11.21 4.19 -3.77
CA GLU A 108 -10.73 5.18 -4.73
C GLU A 108 -9.71 6.07 -4.06
N VAL A 109 -8.50 6.07 -4.60
CA VAL A 109 -7.42 6.93 -4.12
C VAL A 109 -7.14 7.95 -5.21
N SER A 110 -7.17 9.23 -4.87
CA SER A 110 -6.80 10.28 -5.81
C SER A 110 -5.27 10.50 -5.84
N GLN A 111 -4.73 10.92 -6.98
CA GLN A 111 -3.32 11.34 -7.08
C GLN A 111 -3.03 12.52 -6.14
N ARG A 112 -3.96 13.48 -6.07
CA ARG A 112 -3.85 14.62 -5.16
C ARG A 112 -3.82 14.17 -3.70
N GLU A 113 -4.74 13.28 -3.32
CA GLU A 113 -4.79 12.74 -1.96
C GLU A 113 -3.52 11.98 -1.61
N SER A 114 -3.04 11.13 -2.52
CA SER A 114 -1.78 10.38 -2.36
C SER A 114 -0.61 11.32 -2.12
N ALA A 115 -0.49 12.39 -2.92
CA ALA A 115 0.59 13.35 -2.75
C ALA A 115 0.53 14.07 -1.39
N ILE A 116 -0.66 14.50 -0.97
CA ILE A 116 -0.83 15.16 0.33
C ILE A 116 -0.50 14.19 1.46
N ILE A 117 -0.97 12.95 1.39
CA ILE A 117 -0.67 11.92 2.40
C ILE A 117 0.84 11.69 2.48
N LEU A 118 1.51 11.46 1.34
CA LEU A 118 2.95 11.16 1.29
C LEU A 118 3.82 12.34 1.75
N LEU A 119 3.36 13.57 1.57
CA LEU A 119 4.07 14.76 2.05
C LEU A 119 3.73 15.12 3.51
N ALA A 120 2.59 14.67 4.03
CA ALA A 120 2.13 14.97 5.38
C ALA A 120 2.98 14.31 6.47
N GLY A 121 3.68 13.20 6.17
CA GLY A 121 4.67 12.62 7.07
C GLY A 121 5.95 13.45 7.15
N PRO A 122 6.69 13.63 6.04
CA PRO A 122 8.01 14.25 6.06
C PRO A 122 8.02 15.76 6.32
N LEU A 123 7.10 16.52 5.73
CA LEU A 123 7.18 17.99 5.76
C LEU A 123 7.04 18.59 7.17
N PRO A 124 6.08 18.17 8.01
CA PRO A 124 5.97 18.71 9.36
C PRO A 124 7.24 18.47 10.19
N GLY A 125 7.84 17.28 10.04
CA GLY A 125 9.07 16.92 10.74
C GLY A 125 10.25 17.78 10.30
N MET A 126 10.37 18.05 9.00
CA MET A 126 11.38 18.98 8.49
C MET A 126 11.17 20.40 9.00
N ILE A 127 9.93 20.93 8.98
CA ILE A 127 9.62 22.29 9.44
C ILE A 127 10.04 22.45 10.91
N ILE A 128 9.65 21.52 11.77
CA ILE A 128 10.03 21.54 13.18
C ILE A 128 11.55 21.42 13.33
N GLY A 129 12.18 20.55 12.54
CA GLY A 129 13.63 20.41 12.51
C GLY A 129 14.35 21.73 12.21
N PHE A 130 13.92 22.46 11.18
CA PHE A 130 14.50 23.77 10.85
C PHE A 130 14.23 24.83 11.92
N VAL A 131 13.04 24.83 12.53
CA VAL A 131 12.73 25.74 13.64
C VAL A 131 13.64 25.47 14.83
N LEU A 132 13.85 24.20 15.20
CA LEU A 132 14.76 23.84 16.29
C LEU A 132 16.22 24.15 15.95
N TYR A 133 16.63 23.97 14.69
CA TYR A 133 17.96 24.37 14.24
C TYR A 133 18.16 25.88 14.35
N TYR A 134 17.16 26.68 13.96
CA TYR A 134 17.20 28.13 14.13
C TYR A 134 17.38 28.54 15.59
N PHE A 135 16.64 27.93 16.52
CA PHE A 135 16.82 28.19 17.95
C PHE A 135 18.20 27.77 18.46
N TYR A 136 18.72 26.63 18.00
CA TYR A 136 20.09 26.19 18.32
C TYR A 136 21.14 27.22 17.87
N LEU A 137 20.97 27.88 16.72
CA LEU A 137 21.88 28.93 16.26
C LEU A 137 21.85 30.17 17.17
N GLN A 138 20.75 30.42 17.87
CA GLN A 138 20.65 31.54 18.83
C GLN A 138 21.27 31.18 20.19
N ASP A 139 21.05 29.95 20.65
CA ASP A 139 21.60 29.44 21.90
C ASP A 139 21.97 27.95 21.78
N PRO A 140 23.27 27.64 21.60
CA PRO A 140 23.75 26.26 21.51
C PRO A 140 23.56 25.42 22.78
N GLN A 141 23.20 26.03 23.91
CA GLN A 141 22.94 25.33 25.18
C GLN A 141 21.48 24.86 25.31
N LEU A 142 20.63 25.11 24.31
CA LEU A 142 19.24 24.65 24.32
C LEU A 142 19.12 23.14 24.16
N HIS A 143 18.53 22.51 25.18
CA HIS A 143 18.35 21.06 25.26
C HIS A 143 16.90 20.74 25.58
N LEU A 144 16.37 19.63 25.06
CA LEU A 144 15.05 19.09 25.40
C LEU A 144 15.22 17.66 25.88
N GLY A 145 14.76 17.36 27.10
CA GLY A 145 14.88 16.01 27.67
C GLY A 145 16.34 15.53 27.79
N GLY A 146 17.30 16.45 27.96
CA GLY A 146 18.73 16.14 28.01
C GLY A 146 19.40 15.93 26.65
N ILE A 147 18.67 16.12 25.54
CA ILE A 147 19.21 16.02 24.18
C ILE A 147 19.39 17.43 23.60
N PRO A 148 20.56 17.79 23.04
CA PRO A 148 20.78 19.09 22.41
C PRO A 148 19.81 19.34 21.25
N PHE A 149 19.36 20.58 21.09
CA PHE A 149 18.48 20.98 19.97
C PHE A 149 19.10 20.65 18.61
N TYR A 150 20.42 20.80 18.46
CA TYR A 150 21.16 20.39 17.26
C TYR A 150 20.92 18.91 16.90
N THR A 151 21.03 18.01 17.89
CA THR A 151 20.82 16.57 17.64
C THR A 151 19.38 16.28 17.24
N ILE A 152 18.41 16.93 17.88
CA ILE A 152 16.98 16.77 17.57
C ILE A 152 16.69 17.31 16.16
N SER A 153 17.17 18.52 15.85
CA SER A 153 16.92 19.18 14.57
C SER A 153 17.51 18.40 13.40
N ILE A 154 18.77 17.98 13.51
CA ILE A 154 19.43 17.21 12.46
C ILE A 154 18.77 15.85 12.30
N SER A 155 18.40 15.17 13.38
CA SER A 155 17.71 13.88 13.28
C SER A 155 16.34 14.01 12.61
N LEU A 156 15.57 15.06 12.94
CA LEU A 156 14.30 15.36 12.30
C LEU A 156 14.48 15.62 10.81
N ILE A 157 15.40 16.51 10.43
CA ILE A 157 15.61 16.85 9.02
C ILE A 157 16.12 15.63 8.26
N PHE A 158 17.12 14.94 8.78
CA PHE A 158 17.72 13.78 8.13
C PHE A 158 16.72 12.66 7.88
N LEU A 159 15.99 12.20 8.90
CA LEU A 159 15.03 11.09 8.75
C LEU A 159 13.90 11.42 7.78
N ASN A 160 13.40 12.67 7.80
CA ASN A 160 12.35 13.09 6.88
C ASN A 160 12.88 13.33 5.45
N LEU A 161 14.12 13.81 5.31
CA LEU A 161 14.78 14.01 4.02
C LEU A 161 15.05 12.67 3.33
N VAL A 162 15.52 11.65 4.07
CA VAL A 162 15.68 10.29 3.55
C VAL A 162 14.35 9.77 3.00
N ASN A 163 13.25 9.95 3.73
CA ASN A 163 11.93 9.53 3.25
C ASN A 163 11.48 10.28 1.98
N LEU A 164 11.95 11.50 1.74
CA LEU A 164 11.68 12.23 0.49
C LEU A 164 12.57 11.84 -0.69
N LEU A 165 13.54 10.95 -0.52
CA LEU A 165 14.38 10.51 -1.65
C LEU A 165 13.54 9.78 -2.71
N PRO A 166 13.89 9.93 -4.01
CA PRO A 166 13.20 9.28 -5.12
C PRO A 166 13.57 7.79 -5.23
N VAL A 167 13.35 7.02 -4.15
CA VAL A 167 13.68 5.60 -4.05
C VAL A 167 12.48 4.86 -3.46
N TYR A 168 11.88 3.93 -4.20
CA TYR A 168 10.80 3.11 -3.67
C TYR A 168 11.37 2.12 -2.64
N PRO A 169 10.76 1.92 -1.45
CA PRO A 169 9.40 2.29 -1.05
C PRO A 169 9.30 3.56 -0.20
N LEU A 170 10.33 4.42 -0.15
CA LEU A 170 10.29 5.68 0.60
C LEU A 170 9.20 6.60 0.04
N ASP A 171 8.72 7.55 0.84
CA ASP A 171 7.60 8.42 0.48
C ASP A 171 7.84 9.20 -0.81
N GLY A 172 9.05 9.70 -1.04
CA GLY A 172 9.45 10.39 -2.27
C GLY A 172 9.43 9.47 -3.49
N GLY A 173 9.81 8.20 -3.32
CA GLY A 173 9.70 7.18 -4.37
C GLY A 173 8.25 6.81 -4.65
N GLN A 174 7.41 6.69 -3.63
CA GLN A 174 5.97 6.49 -3.78
C GLN A 174 5.29 7.71 -4.43
N LEU A 175 5.73 8.92 -4.09
CA LEU A 175 5.22 10.18 -4.65
C LEU A 175 5.55 10.26 -6.13
N LEU A 176 6.80 9.96 -6.49
CA LEU A 176 7.24 9.88 -7.88
C LEU A 176 6.39 8.88 -8.66
N ASN A 177 6.23 7.67 -8.12
CA ASN A 177 5.51 6.60 -8.78
C ASN A 177 4.02 6.93 -8.97
N ARG A 178 3.32 7.38 -7.91
CA ARG A 178 1.87 7.60 -7.96
C ARG A 178 1.44 8.87 -8.71
N VAL A 179 2.25 9.92 -8.70
CA VAL A 179 1.87 11.23 -9.27
C VAL A 179 2.40 11.41 -10.70
N PHE A 180 3.62 10.92 -10.97
CA PHE A 180 4.33 11.22 -12.21
C PHE A 180 4.50 10.01 -13.13
N LEU A 181 4.43 8.78 -12.59
CA LEU A 181 4.51 7.56 -13.39
C LEU A 181 3.14 6.89 -13.52
N ASP A 182 3.03 5.99 -14.49
CA ASP A 182 1.96 5.01 -14.55
C ASP A 182 2.39 3.80 -13.71
N GLU A 183 1.71 3.58 -12.58
CA GLU A 183 2.04 2.55 -11.58
C GLU A 183 2.12 1.15 -12.22
N SER A 184 1.26 0.89 -13.21
CA SER A 184 1.19 -0.39 -13.94
C SER A 184 2.20 -0.50 -15.09
N GLY A 185 2.76 0.62 -15.53
CA GLY A 185 3.59 0.76 -16.72
C GLY A 185 5.01 0.23 -16.55
N LEU A 186 5.68 0.01 -17.69
CA LEU A 186 7.07 -0.48 -17.73
C LEU A 186 8.05 0.48 -17.04
N VAL A 187 7.80 1.78 -17.08
CA VAL A 187 8.65 2.80 -16.46
C VAL A 187 8.62 2.68 -14.94
N SER A 188 7.44 2.50 -14.33
CA SER A 188 7.29 2.24 -12.88
C SER A 188 8.07 0.98 -12.47
N ARG A 189 7.93 -0.12 -13.22
CA ARG A 189 8.67 -1.36 -12.94
C ARG A 189 10.18 -1.18 -13.00
N PHE A 190 10.68 -0.47 -14.01
CA PHE A 190 12.12 -0.16 -14.12
C PHE A 190 12.59 0.73 -12.96
N PHE A 191 11.80 1.73 -12.58
CA PHE A 191 12.09 2.58 -11.44
C PHE A 191 12.15 1.80 -10.11
N VAL A 192 11.23 0.86 -9.90
CA VAL A 192 11.24 -0.03 -8.73
C VAL A 192 12.49 -0.93 -8.74
N LEU A 193 12.88 -1.50 -9.88
CA LEU A 193 14.11 -2.29 -10.01
C LEU A 193 15.38 -1.45 -9.74
N LEU A 194 15.42 -0.22 -10.25
CA LEU A 194 16.50 0.72 -9.96
C LEU A 194 16.57 1.05 -8.46
N SER A 195 15.42 1.22 -7.81
CA SER A 195 15.33 1.44 -6.37
C SER A 195 15.86 0.24 -5.57
N ILE A 196 15.51 -0.99 -5.98
CA ILE A 196 16.04 -2.23 -5.39
C ILE A 196 17.56 -2.27 -5.49
N ALA A 197 18.11 -1.98 -6.67
CA ALA A 197 19.55 -1.96 -6.89
C ALA A 197 20.25 -0.90 -6.03
N ALA A 198 19.69 0.32 -5.99
CA ALA A 198 20.22 1.42 -5.19
C ALA A 198 20.22 1.10 -3.68
N MET A 199 19.11 0.58 -3.15
CA MET A 199 19.02 0.18 -1.74
C MET A 199 19.97 -0.97 -1.40
N THR A 200 20.11 -1.95 -2.29
CA THR A 200 21.05 -3.07 -2.10
C THR A 200 22.49 -2.58 -2.09
N TRP A 201 22.84 -1.69 -3.03
CA TRP A 201 24.16 -1.06 -3.07
C TRP A 201 24.46 -0.27 -1.79
N PHE A 202 23.52 0.58 -1.37
CA PHE A 202 23.66 1.36 -0.15
C PHE A 202 23.80 0.48 1.09
N ALA A 203 22.99 -0.58 1.21
CA ALA A 203 23.06 -1.53 2.33
C ALA A 203 24.42 -2.26 2.42
N LEU A 204 25.05 -2.57 1.29
CA LEU A 204 26.31 -3.33 1.27
C LEU A 204 27.55 -2.44 1.34
N TYR A 205 27.51 -1.26 0.73
CA TYR A 205 28.70 -0.42 0.50
C TYR A 205 28.54 1.03 0.96
N GLY A 206 27.32 1.49 1.22
CA GLY A 206 27.02 2.92 1.44
C GLY A 206 27.53 3.50 2.75
N MET A 207 27.74 2.69 3.79
CA MET A 207 28.16 3.15 5.13
C MET A 207 29.56 2.67 5.53
N GLY A 208 30.40 2.26 4.57
CA GLY A 208 31.72 1.67 4.80
C GLY A 208 31.72 0.27 5.43
N THR A 209 30.61 -0.13 6.07
CA THR A 209 30.34 -1.49 6.55
C THR A 209 28.97 -1.96 6.07
N PRO A 210 28.80 -3.25 5.71
CA PRO A 210 27.50 -3.76 5.31
C PRO A 210 26.47 -3.74 6.44
N VAL A 211 25.29 -3.17 6.18
CA VAL A 211 24.14 -3.15 7.07
C VAL A 211 23.11 -4.16 6.59
N TYR A 212 23.38 -5.44 6.84
CA TYR A 212 22.54 -6.56 6.37
C TYR A 212 21.04 -6.44 6.69
N PRO A 213 20.60 -5.94 7.87
CA PRO A 213 19.17 -5.80 8.15
C PRO A 213 18.42 -4.94 7.12
N LEU A 214 19.07 -3.98 6.45
CA LEU A 214 18.45 -3.12 5.46
C LEU A 214 18.07 -3.87 4.16
N LEU A 215 18.66 -5.05 3.91
CA LEU A 215 18.36 -5.89 2.74
C LEU A 215 16.94 -6.47 2.75
N ILE A 216 16.24 -6.38 3.86
CA ILE A 216 14.83 -6.81 3.94
C ILE A 216 13.93 -6.01 3.00
N PHE A 217 14.18 -4.71 2.79
CA PHE A 217 13.40 -3.89 1.86
C PHE A 217 13.52 -4.33 0.41
N PRO A 218 14.73 -4.42 -0.19
CA PRO A 218 14.87 -4.92 -1.55
C PRO A 218 14.37 -6.36 -1.69
N ALA A 219 14.54 -7.22 -0.68
CA ALA A 219 13.99 -8.57 -0.68
C ALA A 219 12.45 -8.58 -0.72
N MET A 220 11.78 -7.77 0.12
CA MET A 220 10.32 -7.63 0.11
C MET A 220 9.80 -7.07 -1.21
N MET A 221 10.50 -6.10 -1.80
CA MET A 221 10.13 -5.53 -3.09
C MET A 221 10.30 -6.52 -4.24
N LEU A 222 11.38 -7.30 -4.26
CA LEU A 222 11.56 -8.39 -5.22
C LEU A 222 10.45 -9.42 -5.08
N PHE A 223 10.15 -9.84 -3.86
CA PHE A 223 9.05 -10.77 -3.60
C PHE A 223 7.72 -10.24 -4.14
N ARG A 224 7.41 -8.96 -3.91
CA ARG A 224 6.20 -8.31 -4.44
C ARG A 224 6.18 -8.29 -5.98
N LEU A 225 7.29 -7.94 -6.63
CA LEU A 225 7.36 -7.90 -8.10
C LEU A 225 7.13 -9.27 -8.74
N PHE A 226 7.58 -10.35 -8.11
CA PHE A 226 7.44 -11.72 -8.64
C PHE A 226 6.21 -12.48 -8.11
N GLY A 227 5.61 -12.04 -6.99
CA GLY A 227 4.48 -12.69 -6.34
C GLY A 227 3.15 -12.50 -7.07
N ASP A 228 2.95 -11.36 -7.73
CA ASP A 228 1.63 -10.95 -8.24
C ASP A 228 1.28 -11.53 -9.62
N GLY A 229 2.25 -12.10 -10.35
CA GLY A 229 2.07 -12.45 -11.77
C GLY A 229 0.93 -13.45 -12.06
N LYS A 230 0.65 -14.38 -11.14
CA LYS A 230 -0.39 -15.40 -11.32
C LYS A 230 -1.80 -14.86 -11.05
N LEU A 231 -1.95 -13.99 -10.04
CA LEU A 231 -3.22 -13.33 -9.74
C LEU A 231 -3.59 -12.34 -10.84
N ASN A 232 -2.63 -11.56 -11.35
CA ASN A 232 -2.86 -10.63 -12.45
C ASN A 232 -3.28 -11.34 -13.76
N THR A 233 -2.85 -12.59 -13.95
CA THR A 233 -3.29 -13.40 -15.12
C THR A 233 -4.74 -13.84 -14.95
N ILE A 234 -5.15 -14.18 -13.72
CA ILE A 234 -6.52 -14.57 -13.40
C ILE A 234 -7.46 -13.36 -13.45
N GLU A 235 -7.01 -12.21 -12.91
CA GLU A 235 -7.69 -10.92 -13.00
C GLU A 235 -8.06 -10.58 -14.44
N LYS A 236 -7.07 -10.55 -15.34
CA LYS A 236 -7.30 -10.33 -16.77
C LYS A 236 -8.31 -11.31 -17.38
N ARG A 237 -8.28 -12.57 -16.96
CA ARG A 237 -9.21 -13.58 -17.46
C ARG A 237 -10.64 -13.38 -16.96
N ILE A 238 -10.79 -12.86 -15.74
CA ILE A 238 -12.08 -12.46 -15.18
C ILE A 238 -12.61 -11.24 -15.94
N GLU A 239 -11.77 -10.26 -16.26
CA GLU A 239 -12.15 -9.12 -17.13
C GLU A 239 -12.52 -9.57 -18.54
N ASP A 240 -11.73 -10.45 -19.16
CA ASP A 240 -11.98 -11.03 -20.50
C ASP A 240 -13.29 -11.84 -20.52
N ALA A 241 -13.69 -12.41 -19.39
CA ALA A 241 -14.97 -13.09 -19.22
C ALA A 241 -16.16 -12.12 -19.06
N GLY A 242 -15.91 -10.81 -19.05
CA GLY A 242 -16.91 -9.75 -19.04
C GLY A 242 -17.34 -9.28 -17.65
N PHE A 243 -16.63 -9.67 -16.59
CA PHE A 243 -16.95 -9.23 -15.23
C PHE A 243 -16.37 -7.86 -14.92
N ASN A 244 -17.17 -7.00 -14.29
CA ASN A 244 -16.72 -5.71 -13.82
C ASN A 244 -16.02 -5.86 -12.46
N LEU A 245 -14.69 -5.75 -12.46
CA LEU A 245 -13.87 -5.77 -11.24
C LEU A 245 -13.75 -4.40 -10.55
N ASP A 246 -14.25 -3.31 -11.15
CA ASP A 246 -14.29 -1.96 -10.56
C ASP A 246 -15.45 -1.80 -9.55
N THR A 247 -15.81 -2.86 -8.84
CA THR A 247 -16.92 -2.88 -7.87
C THR A 247 -16.42 -3.18 -6.44
N SER A 248 -17.24 -2.88 -5.44
CA SER A 248 -16.98 -3.36 -4.07
C SER A 248 -17.56 -4.76 -3.87
N TYR A 249 -17.04 -5.51 -2.89
CA TYR A 249 -17.60 -6.82 -2.58
C TYR A 249 -19.08 -6.73 -2.20
N GLU A 250 -19.49 -5.66 -1.51
CA GLU A 250 -20.87 -5.39 -1.13
C GLU A 250 -21.79 -5.12 -2.33
N GLU A 251 -21.27 -4.47 -3.38
CA GLU A 251 -21.99 -4.15 -4.61
C GLU A 251 -21.88 -5.23 -5.69
N LEU A 252 -20.96 -6.19 -5.53
CA LEU A 252 -20.78 -7.32 -6.45
C LEU A 252 -22.07 -8.15 -6.52
N PRO A 253 -22.68 -8.35 -7.71
CA PRO A 253 -23.84 -9.22 -7.85
C PRO A 253 -23.56 -10.63 -7.34
N ASP A 254 -24.57 -11.30 -6.77
CA ASP A 254 -24.44 -12.66 -6.26
C ASP A 254 -24.00 -13.63 -7.38
N GLU A 255 -24.52 -13.44 -8.58
CA GLU A 255 -24.12 -14.20 -9.78
C GLU A 255 -22.63 -14.03 -10.10
N ASP A 256 -22.13 -12.79 -10.10
CA ASP A 256 -20.74 -12.49 -10.42
C ASP A 256 -19.80 -13.08 -9.36
N TYR A 257 -20.19 -13.05 -8.08
CA TYR A 257 -19.47 -13.72 -7.01
C TYR A 257 -19.23 -15.21 -7.30
N TRP A 258 -20.29 -15.95 -7.61
CA TRP A 258 -20.19 -17.40 -7.83
C TRP A 258 -19.36 -17.75 -9.07
N LYS A 259 -19.47 -16.95 -10.14
CA LYS A 259 -18.70 -17.16 -11.36
C LYS A 259 -17.21 -16.83 -11.17
N ILE A 260 -16.89 -15.71 -10.51
CA ILE A 260 -15.51 -15.35 -10.17
C ILE A 260 -14.89 -16.41 -9.25
N ARG A 261 -15.64 -16.86 -8.24
CA ARG A 261 -15.24 -17.97 -7.37
C ARG A 261 -14.89 -19.22 -8.17
N GLN A 262 -15.72 -19.61 -9.13
CA GLN A 262 -15.50 -20.80 -9.94
C GLN A 262 -14.19 -20.72 -10.75
N ILE A 263 -13.90 -19.57 -11.34
CA ILE A 263 -12.63 -19.32 -12.04
C ILE A 263 -11.46 -19.46 -11.06
N LEU A 264 -11.56 -18.81 -9.89
CA LEU A 264 -10.53 -18.84 -8.85
C LEU A 264 -10.21 -20.24 -8.35
N VAL A 265 -11.22 -21.02 -7.93
CA VAL A 265 -10.99 -22.38 -7.42
C VAL A 265 -10.59 -23.37 -8.50
N THR A 266 -10.72 -23.03 -9.79
CA THR A 266 -10.28 -23.91 -10.88
C THR A 266 -8.82 -23.63 -11.26
N GLU A 267 -8.44 -22.36 -11.29
CA GLU A 267 -7.20 -21.90 -11.92
C GLU A 267 -6.14 -21.41 -10.93
N TYR A 268 -6.56 -20.93 -9.77
CA TYR A 268 -5.64 -20.47 -8.74
C TYR A 268 -5.20 -21.64 -7.87
N ALA A 269 -3.97 -22.12 -8.11
CA ALA A 269 -3.41 -23.29 -7.40
C ALA A 269 -3.61 -23.27 -5.87
N PRO A 270 -3.44 -22.13 -5.15
CA PRO A 270 -3.67 -22.08 -3.70
C PRO A 270 -5.12 -22.32 -3.25
N LEU A 271 -6.11 -22.13 -4.13
CA LEU A 271 -7.53 -22.36 -3.85
C LEU A 271 -8.09 -23.60 -4.56
N LYS A 272 -7.28 -24.30 -5.35
CA LYS A 272 -7.74 -25.42 -6.19
C LYS A 272 -8.33 -26.57 -5.38
N ASP A 273 -7.75 -26.83 -4.22
CA ASP A 273 -8.22 -27.87 -3.30
C ASP A 273 -9.55 -27.50 -2.63
N LEU A 274 -9.94 -26.22 -2.66
CA LEU A 274 -11.20 -25.73 -2.09
C LEU A 274 -12.38 -25.80 -3.08
N GLY A 275 -12.10 -26.09 -4.36
CA GLY A 275 -13.12 -26.27 -5.41
C GLY A 275 -13.71 -27.67 -5.49
N GLN A 276 -13.30 -28.59 -4.61
CA GLN A 276 -13.81 -29.97 -4.58
C GLN A 276 -15.13 -30.03 -3.81
N GLY A 277 -16.23 -29.67 -4.47
CA GLY A 277 -17.57 -29.64 -3.86
C GLY A 277 -18.66 -29.22 -4.84
N SER A 278 -19.90 -29.06 -4.36
CA SER A 278 -21.00 -28.52 -5.17
C SER A 278 -20.67 -27.08 -5.62
N PRO A 279 -20.88 -26.71 -6.90
CA PRO A 279 -20.50 -25.40 -7.43
C PRO A 279 -21.12 -24.21 -6.69
N LEU A 280 -22.30 -24.40 -6.10
CA LEU A 280 -23.12 -23.37 -5.44
C LEU A 280 -23.22 -23.57 -3.92
N GLU A 281 -22.28 -24.32 -3.32
CA GLU A 281 -22.18 -24.46 -1.87
C GLU A 281 -20.91 -23.80 -1.34
N PHE A 282 -21.04 -23.18 -0.16
CA PHE A 282 -19.91 -22.58 0.54
C PHE A 282 -18.96 -23.66 1.05
N HIS A 283 -17.66 -23.43 0.84
CA HIS A 283 -16.61 -24.26 1.40
C HIS A 283 -16.37 -23.89 2.88
N GLN A 284 -15.83 -24.79 3.70
CA GLN A 284 -15.44 -24.48 5.09
C GLN A 284 -14.39 -23.36 5.22
N LYS A 285 -13.73 -23.00 4.13
CA LYS A 285 -12.70 -21.96 4.04
C LYS A 285 -13.09 -20.88 3.02
N GLU A 286 -14.40 -20.67 2.84
CA GLU A 286 -14.95 -19.69 1.90
C GLU A 286 -14.37 -18.28 2.14
N GLU A 287 -14.08 -17.92 3.40
CA GLU A 287 -13.42 -16.65 3.75
C GLU A 287 -12.11 -16.41 2.99
N LYS A 288 -11.30 -17.45 2.76
CA LYS A 288 -10.07 -17.31 1.97
C LYS A 288 -10.37 -16.97 0.51
N ILE A 289 -11.41 -17.57 -0.04
CA ILE A 289 -11.88 -17.30 -1.41
C ILE A 289 -12.38 -15.86 -1.47
N VAL A 290 -13.23 -15.44 -0.53
CA VAL A 290 -13.73 -14.05 -0.45
C VAL A 290 -12.58 -13.05 -0.36
N SER A 291 -11.59 -13.29 0.51
CA SER A 291 -10.44 -12.39 0.65
C SER A 291 -9.61 -12.29 -0.63
N THR A 292 -9.56 -13.36 -1.42
CA THR A 292 -8.87 -13.37 -2.71
C THR A 292 -9.70 -12.63 -3.76
N ILE A 293 -11.02 -12.81 -3.79
CA ILE A 293 -11.94 -12.04 -4.64
C ILE A 293 -11.79 -10.54 -4.33
N GLU A 294 -11.83 -10.16 -3.06
CA GLU A 294 -11.65 -8.77 -2.63
C GLU A 294 -10.28 -8.19 -3.04
N SER A 295 -9.23 -9.01 -3.11
CA SER A 295 -7.92 -8.58 -3.59
C SER A 295 -7.86 -8.38 -5.11
N LEU A 296 -8.77 -9.02 -5.85
CA LEU A 296 -8.93 -8.87 -7.31
C LEU A 296 -9.88 -7.75 -7.69
N LEU A 297 -10.74 -7.29 -6.77
CA LEU A 297 -11.58 -6.13 -7.00
C LEU A 297 -10.71 -4.87 -6.97
N HIS A 298 -10.71 -4.12 -8.06
CA HIS A 298 -9.77 -3.02 -8.29
C HIS A 298 -9.91 -1.92 -7.24
N ARG A 299 -8.75 -1.42 -6.80
CA ARG A 299 -8.65 -0.12 -6.14
C ARG A 299 -8.10 0.88 -7.16
N ASN A 300 -8.95 1.75 -7.65
CA ASN A 300 -8.56 2.67 -8.72
C ASN A 300 -7.82 3.89 -8.18
N LEU A 301 -6.60 4.11 -8.68
CA LEU A 301 -5.88 5.37 -8.52
C LEU A 301 -6.38 6.34 -9.59
N MET A 302 -7.17 7.34 -9.18
CA MET A 302 -7.65 8.36 -10.10
C MET A 302 -6.56 9.38 -10.42
N GLN A 303 -6.21 9.52 -11.70
CA GLN A 303 -5.28 10.55 -12.18
C GLN A 303 -5.98 11.91 -12.30
N ASP A 304 -6.34 12.48 -11.16
CA ASP A 304 -7.17 13.69 -11.05
C ASP A 304 -6.37 15.00 -10.99
N LEU A 305 -5.04 14.92 -11.07
CA LEU A 305 -4.17 16.08 -10.91
C LEU A 305 -3.81 16.75 -12.25
N SER A 306 -4.11 18.05 -12.35
CA SER A 306 -3.70 18.85 -13.51
C SER A 306 -2.18 18.99 -13.61
N TRP A 307 -1.67 19.32 -14.81
CA TRP A 307 -0.25 19.62 -15.02
C TRP A 307 0.27 20.73 -14.09
N ALA A 308 -0.54 21.75 -13.81
CA ALA A 308 -0.19 22.80 -12.86
C ALA A 308 -0.06 22.26 -11.43
N GLY A 309 -0.98 21.37 -11.01
CA GLY A 309 -0.89 20.69 -9.72
C GLY A 309 0.36 19.83 -9.59
N LYS A 310 0.67 19.04 -10.63
CA LYS A 310 1.92 18.24 -10.69
C LYS A 310 3.16 19.12 -10.57
N GLY A 311 3.17 20.26 -11.27
CA GLY A 311 4.26 21.25 -11.18
C GLY A 311 4.44 21.82 -9.77
N LEU A 312 3.35 22.14 -9.08
CA LEU A 312 3.40 22.65 -7.70
C LEU A 312 3.94 21.60 -6.72
N ILE A 313 3.49 20.35 -6.83
CA ILE A 313 4.00 19.24 -6.00
C ILE A 313 5.48 19.01 -6.27
N LEU A 314 5.89 19.01 -7.54
CA LEU A 314 7.30 18.84 -7.90
C LEU A 314 8.16 19.96 -7.32
N LEU A 315 7.71 21.21 -7.42
CA LEU A 315 8.43 22.36 -6.86
C LEU A 315 8.57 22.23 -5.35
N LEU A 316 7.49 21.90 -4.65
CA LEU A 316 7.50 21.70 -3.20
C LEU A 316 8.43 20.56 -2.79
N TRP A 317 8.40 19.45 -3.51
CA TRP A 317 9.24 18.29 -3.25
C TRP A 317 10.73 18.58 -3.48
N VAL A 318 11.07 19.23 -4.60
CA VAL A 318 12.44 19.67 -4.89
C VAL A 318 12.91 20.71 -3.89
N ALA A 319 12.07 21.66 -3.49
CA ALA A 319 12.39 22.64 -2.46
C ALA A 319 12.65 21.99 -1.10
N ALA A 320 11.86 20.96 -0.73
CA ALA A 320 12.09 20.18 0.48
C ALA A 320 13.42 19.42 0.40
N LEU A 321 13.72 18.75 -0.71
CA LEU A 321 15.01 18.08 -0.90
C LEU A 321 16.18 19.07 -0.83
N ALA A 322 16.06 20.24 -1.46
CA ALA A 322 17.08 21.27 -1.47
C ALA A 322 17.18 22.08 -0.16
N SER A 323 16.22 21.93 0.76
CA SER A 323 16.10 22.79 1.95
C SER A 323 17.33 22.83 2.86
N PRO A 324 18.11 21.74 3.08
CA PRO A 324 19.32 21.82 3.88
C PRO A 324 20.34 22.83 3.30
N TRP A 325 20.56 22.80 1.98
CA TRP A 325 21.43 23.74 1.28
C TRP A 325 20.86 25.16 1.27
N LEU A 326 19.56 25.32 1.02
CA LEU A 326 18.90 26.63 0.99
C LEU A 326 18.93 27.34 2.34
N SER A 327 18.94 26.57 3.44
CA SER A 327 19.02 27.10 4.81
C SER A 327 20.43 27.42 5.27
N GLY A 328 21.46 27.09 4.49
CA GLY A 328 22.87 27.23 4.91
C GLY A 328 23.21 26.34 6.10
N MET A 329 22.53 25.21 6.26
CA MET A 329 22.78 24.26 7.34
C MET A 329 24.18 23.66 7.20
N ASP A 330 24.88 23.48 8.34
CA ASP A 330 26.14 22.75 8.33
C ASP A 330 25.87 21.26 8.04
N LEU A 331 26.30 20.83 6.86
CA LEU A 331 26.15 19.45 6.37
C LEU A 331 27.31 18.54 6.78
N SER A 332 28.26 19.00 7.60
CA SER A 332 29.37 18.17 8.11
C SER A 332 28.91 16.91 8.86
N PHE A 333 27.65 16.88 9.30
CA PHE A 333 27.00 15.67 9.79
C PHE A 333 26.99 14.54 8.75
N PHE A 334 26.79 14.84 7.46
CA PHE A 334 26.77 13.87 6.37
C PHE A 334 28.16 13.30 6.08
N ASP A 335 29.24 14.03 6.37
CA ASP A 335 30.62 13.55 6.23
C ASP A 335 30.88 12.31 7.10
N ARG A 336 30.14 12.17 8.22
CA ARG A 336 30.20 10.97 9.08
C ARG A 336 29.63 9.72 8.40
N PHE A 337 28.90 9.88 7.31
CA PHE A 337 28.35 8.81 6.48
C PHE A 337 29.13 8.62 5.17
N GLY A 338 30.25 9.34 4.98
CA GLY A 338 31.18 9.12 3.87
C GLY A 338 30.78 9.72 2.52
N PHE A 339 29.96 10.78 2.52
CA PHE A 339 29.57 11.53 1.31
C PHE A 339 30.54 12.66 0.97
#